data_AF-A0A377BG42-F1
#
_entry.id   AF-A0A377BG42-F1
#
_cell.length_a   1.000
_cell.length_b   1.000
_cell.length_c   1.000
_cell.angle_alpha   90.00
_cell.angle_beta   90.00
_cell.angle_gamma   90.00
#
_symmetry.space_group_name_H-M   'P 1'
#
loop_
_entity.id
_entity.type
_entity.pdbx_description
1 polymer ?
#
loop_
_entity_poly.entity_id
_entity_poly.type
_entity_poly.pdbx_seq_one_letter_code
_entity_poly.pdbx_strand_id
1 'polypeptide(L)'
;MVIKKVGLGEGSALPVGVPVPWPLATPPTGWLKCNGAPFIASQYPKLALAYPGLLLPDLRGEFIRGWDDGRGVDPGRSIGSSQGWSPGSHVHGLEIWTSASGSIPTSTTVPSQNGRELGPAATAGDGGVIRSLGGSGGTNNNSATSVTTQSPTFGNQEGYPRNVAFNYIVRAA
;
A
#
# COMPACT_ATOMS: atom_id res chain seq x y z
N MET A 1 37.51 -2.99 -31.60
CA MET A 1 37.30 -3.51 -30.24
C MET A 1 36.28 -4.63 -30.34
N VAL A 2 36.73 -5.90 -30.32
CA VAL A 2 35.85 -7.06 -30.48
C VAL A 2 35.30 -7.42 -29.09
N ILE A 3 33.99 -7.41 -28.93
CA ILE A 3 33.35 -7.86 -27.69
C ILE A 3 33.48 -9.39 -27.66
N LYS A 4 34.49 -9.88 -26.92
CA LYS A 4 34.60 -11.30 -26.55
C LYS A 4 33.28 -11.68 -25.85
N LYS A 5 32.65 -12.78 -26.30
CA LYS A 5 31.50 -13.47 -25.69
C LYS A 5 31.26 -13.03 -24.23
N VAL A 6 30.17 -12.32 -23.96
CA VAL A 6 29.68 -12.15 -22.58
C VAL A 6 29.11 -13.50 -22.11
N GLY A 7 30.01 -14.45 -21.85
CA GLY A 7 29.69 -15.78 -21.37
C GLY A 7 28.96 -15.67 -20.04
N LEU A 8 27.62 -15.75 -20.08
CA LEU A 8 26.79 -15.91 -18.89
C LEU A 8 26.62 -17.40 -18.52
N GLY A 9 27.51 -18.28 -18.98
CA GLY A 9 27.64 -19.66 -18.52
C GLY A 9 28.75 -19.78 -17.47
N GLU A 10 28.53 -20.63 -16.45
CA GLU A 10 29.47 -21.03 -15.36
C GLU A 10 30.51 -19.93 -15.03
N GLY A 11 30.03 -18.81 -14.48
CA GLY A 11 30.87 -17.63 -14.20
C GLY A 11 30.17 -16.28 -14.26
N SER A 12 28.86 -16.23 -14.56
CA SER A 12 28.06 -15.01 -14.34
C SER A 12 28.21 -14.55 -12.89
N ALA A 13 28.49 -13.26 -12.69
CA ALA A 13 28.65 -12.64 -11.37
C ALA A 13 27.41 -12.79 -10.46
N LEU A 14 26.27 -13.21 -11.02
CA LEU A 14 25.01 -13.40 -10.31
C LEU A 14 24.81 -14.87 -9.93
N PRO A 15 24.73 -15.21 -8.63
CA PRO A 15 24.41 -16.57 -8.17
C PRO A 15 23.10 -17.11 -8.77
N VAL A 16 23.00 -18.44 -8.90
CA VAL A 16 21.76 -19.11 -9.29
C VAL A 16 20.68 -18.80 -8.25
N GLY A 17 19.47 -18.49 -8.71
CA GLY A 17 18.33 -18.20 -7.84
C GLY A 17 18.20 -16.73 -7.40
N VAL A 18 19.06 -15.82 -7.85
CA VAL A 18 18.84 -14.37 -7.62
C VAL A 18 17.77 -13.85 -8.59
N PRO A 19 16.65 -13.27 -8.10
CA PRO A 19 15.67 -12.61 -8.97
C PRO A 19 16.26 -11.32 -9.55
N VAL A 20 16.17 -11.16 -10.87
CA VAL A 20 16.67 -9.99 -11.59
C VAL A 20 15.53 -9.35 -12.39
N PRO A 21 15.36 -8.01 -12.35
CA PRO A 21 14.44 -7.31 -13.23
C PRO A 21 14.84 -7.49 -14.72
N TRP A 22 13.87 -7.88 -15.55
CA TRP A 22 14.02 -8.10 -16.98
C TRP A 22 12.96 -7.30 -17.75
N PRO A 23 13.35 -6.50 -18.76
CA PRO A 23 12.46 -5.54 -19.40
C PRO A 23 11.43 -6.18 -20.33
N LEU A 24 11.59 -7.46 -20.72
CA LEU A 24 10.71 -8.11 -21.69
C LEU A 24 9.82 -9.17 -21.06
N ALA A 25 8.67 -9.42 -21.71
CA ALA A 25 7.74 -10.47 -21.31
C ALA A 25 8.35 -11.87 -21.40
N THR A 26 9.33 -12.10 -22.29
CA THR A 26 9.97 -13.40 -22.50
C THR A 26 11.40 -13.36 -21.97
N PRO A 27 11.78 -14.26 -21.03
CA PRO A 27 13.15 -14.36 -20.55
C PRO A 27 14.08 -14.88 -21.67
N PRO A 28 15.38 -14.56 -21.61
CA PRO A 28 16.36 -15.18 -22.49
C PRO A 28 16.49 -16.68 -22.17
N THR A 29 17.01 -17.47 -23.11
CA THR A 29 17.26 -18.89 -22.92
C THR A 29 18.14 -19.14 -21.68
N GLY A 30 17.78 -20.14 -20.87
CA GLY A 30 18.48 -20.45 -19.62
C GLY A 30 18.00 -19.67 -18.40
N TRP A 31 16.94 -18.87 -18.55
CA TRP A 31 16.30 -18.12 -17.46
C TRP A 31 14.84 -18.52 -17.30
N LEU A 32 14.35 -18.48 -16.07
CA LEU A 32 12.98 -18.81 -15.69
C LEU A 32 12.30 -17.58 -15.07
N LYS A 33 10.98 -17.46 -15.27
CA LYS A 33 10.20 -16.37 -14.64
C LYS A 33 9.90 -16.69 -13.18
N CYS A 34 9.96 -15.68 -12.32
CA CYS A 34 9.43 -15.74 -10.96
C CYS A 34 7.90 -15.58 -10.97
N ASN A 35 7.19 -16.61 -11.42
CA ASN A 35 5.73 -16.62 -11.58
C ASN A 35 5.04 -17.77 -10.83
N GLY A 36 5.66 -18.31 -9.78
CA GLY A 36 5.12 -19.45 -9.03
C GLY A 36 5.32 -20.82 -9.71
N ALA A 37 5.97 -20.88 -10.88
CA ALA A 37 6.10 -22.13 -11.62
C ALA A 37 6.99 -23.15 -10.89
N PRO A 38 6.65 -24.45 -10.96
CA PRO A 38 7.51 -25.52 -10.49
C PRO A 38 8.70 -25.73 -11.42
N PHE A 39 9.77 -26.33 -10.90
CA PHE A 39 10.92 -26.76 -11.68
C PHE A 39 11.45 -28.12 -11.20
N ILE A 40 12.27 -28.76 -12.03
CA ILE A 40 12.79 -30.11 -11.77
C ILE A 40 14.20 -30.01 -11.18
N ALA A 41 14.40 -30.58 -9.99
CA ALA A 41 15.68 -30.53 -9.27
C ALA A 41 16.86 -31.15 -10.04
N SER A 42 16.64 -32.27 -10.74
CA SER A 42 17.68 -32.93 -11.54
C SER A 42 18.11 -32.10 -12.75
N GLN A 43 17.22 -31.25 -13.27
CA GLN A 43 17.53 -30.34 -14.38
C GLN A 43 18.24 -29.07 -13.87
N TYR A 44 17.89 -28.59 -12.68
CA TYR A 44 18.39 -27.33 -12.11
C TYR A 44 18.86 -27.52 -10.64
N PRO A 45 19.96 -28.27 -10.40
CA PRO A 45 20.37 -28.64 -9.04
C PRO A 45 20.81 -27.44 -8.21
N LYS A 46 21.51 -26.47 -8.80
CA LYS A 46 21.90 -25.22 -8.12
C LYS A 46 20.67 -24.38 -7.72
N LEU A 47 19.63 -24.40 -8.55
CA LEU A 47 18.37 -23.69 -8.27
C LEU A 47 17.58 -24.39 -7.16
N ALA A 48 17.61 -25.73 -7.10
CA ALA A 48 16.98 -26.51 -6.03
C ALA A 48 17.60 -26.22 -4.65
N LEU A 49 18.90 -25.89 -4.60
CA LEU A 49 19.54 -25.43 -3.36
C LEU A 49 19.03 -24.05 -2.92
N ALA A 50 18.79 -23.14 -3.88
CA ALA A 50 18.26 -21.80 -3.60
C ALA A 50 16.76 -21.82 -3.26
N TYR A 51 15.99 -22.71 -3.90
CA TYR A 51 14.55 -22.88 -3.70
C TYR A 51 14.21 -24.36 -3.40
N PRO A 52 14.34 -24.81 -2.14
CA PRO A 52 14.14 -26.22 -1.77
C PRO A 52 12.72 -26.75 -2.00
N GLY A 53 11.73 -25.85 -2.06
CA GLY A 53 10.33 -26.19 -2.38
C GLY A 53 10.08 -26.52 -3.85
N LEU A 54 11.10 -26.42 -4.71
CA LEU A 54 11.02 -26.68 -6.16
C LEU A 54 9.99 -25.81 -6.90
N LEU A 55 9.69 -24.65 -6.31
CA LEU A 55 8.80 -23.62 -6.83
C LEU A 55 9.59 -22.31 -6.88
N LEU A 56 9.43 -21.58 -7.98
CA LEU A 56 9.88 -20.21 -8.04
C LEU A 56 8.92 -19.31 -7.25
N PRO A 57 9.40 -18.22 -6.64
CA PRO A 57 8.50 -17.26 -6.03
C PRO A 57 7.60 -16.64 -7.11
N ASP A 58 6.37 -16.29 -6.76
CA ASP A 58 5.53 -15.44 -7.61
C ASP A 58 5.75 -13.98 -7.22
N LEU A 59 6.49 -13.25 -8.05
CA LEU A 59 6.89 -11.87 -7.77
C LEU A 59 6.14 -10.87 -8.66
N ARG A 60 5.05 -11.29 -9.31
CA ARG A 60 4.25 -10.43 -10.16
C ARG A 60 3.49 -9.42 -9.29
N GLY A 61 3.85 -8.14 -9.40
CA GLY A 61 3.24 -7.07 -8.62
C GLY A 61 3.83 -6.90 -7.21
N GLU A 62 4.87 -7.67 -6.87
CA GLU A 62 5.50 -7.64 -5.55
C GLU A 62 6.72 -6.72 -5.53
N PHE A 63 6.97 -6.11 -4.37
CA PHE A 63 8.23 -5.45 -4.06
C PHE A 63 9.12 -6.38 -3.22
N ILE A 64 10.37 -6.54 -3.63
CA ILE A 64 11.35 -7.28 -2.82
C ILE A 64 11.91 -6.32 -1.76
N ARG A 65 11.82 -6.72 -0.48
CA ARG A 65 12.44 -6.01 0.64
C ARG A 65 13.53 -6.85 1.30
N GLY A 66 14.47 -6.19 1.96
CA GLY A 66 15.49 -6.87 2.76
C GLY A 66 14.85 -7.63 3.92
N TRP A 67 15.35 -8.84 4.19
CA TRP A 67 14.99 -9.59 5.39
C TRP A 67 15.59 -8.92 6.63
N ASP A 68 14.81 -8.82 7.69
CA ASP A 68 15.21 -8.12 8.92
C ASP A 68 16.37 -8.80 9.64
N ASP A 69 16.44 -10.14 9.58
CA ASP A 69 17.48 -10.97 10.20
C ASP A 69 17.82 -10.55 11.66
N GLY A 70 16.78 -10.22 12.44
CA GLY A 70 16.92 -9.85 13.85
C GLY A 70 17.34 -8.41 14.13
N ARG A 71 17.41 -7.53 13.12
CA ARG A 71 17.70 -6.10 13.32
C ARG A 71 16.58 -5.38 14.10
N GLY A 72 15.35 -5.88 14.03
CA GLY A 72 14.19 -5.34 14.75
C GLY A 72 13.43 -4.23 14.02
N VAL A 73 13.71 -3.98 12.74
CA VAL A 73 13.00 -2.98 11.91
C VAL A 73 11.74 -3.57 11.29
N ASP A 74 11.78 -4.85 10.88
CA ASP A 74 10.65 -5.58 10.33
C ASP A 74 10.50 -6.95 11.03
N PRO A 75 10.20 -6.94 12.35
CA PRO A 75 10.22 -8.14 13.19
C PRO A 75 9.12 -9.14 12.81
N GLY A 76 9.35 -10.42 13.08
CA GLY A 76 8.37 -11.49 12.84
C GLY A 76 8.27 -11.97 11.38
N ARG A 77 9.16 -11.50 10.51
CA ARG A 77 9.21 -11.86 9.09
C ARG A 77 10.22 -12.98 8.83
N SER A 78 9.82 -13.95 8.00
CA SER A 78 10.70 -15.01 7.49
C SER A 78 11.08 -14.76 6.02
N ILE A 79 12.22 -15.30 5.58
CA ILE A 79 12.62 -15.28 4.17
C ILE A 79 11.47 -15.85 3.30
N GLY A 80 11.08 -15.11 2.27
CA GLY A 80 10.06 -15.53 1.31
C GLY A 80 8.60 -15.36 1.77
N SER A 81 8.36 -14.86 2.99
CA SER A 81 6.99 -14.54 3.42
C SER A 81 6.39 -13.38 2.61
N SER A 82 5.09 -13.40 2.34
CA SER A 82 4.35 -12.29 1.72
C SER A 82 3.79 -11.34 2.78
N GLN A 83 3.66 -10.05 2.44
CA GLN A 83 3.03 -9.05 3.29
C GLN A 83 2.03 -8.28 2.45
N GLY A 84 0.76 -8.27 2.88
CA GLY A 84 -0.26 -7.45 2.23
C GLY A 84 -0.03 -5.95 2.49
N TRP A 85 -0.82 -5.13 1.80
CA TRP A 85 -0.89 -3.71 2.11
C TRP A 85 -1.25 -3.49 3.59
N SER A 86 -0.47 -2.65 4.27
CA SER A 86 -0.58 -2.40 5.70
C SER A 86 -0.38 -0.91 5.96
N PRO A 87 -1.32 -0.05 5.53
CA PRO A 87 -1.27 1.36 5.91
C PRO A 87 -1.37 1.41 7.43
N GLY A 88 -0.44 2.10 8.08
CA GLY A 88 -0.50 2.26 9.53
C GLY A 88 -1.84 2.89 9.94
N SER A 89 -2.34 2.52 11.11
CA SER A 89 -3.50 3.19 11.71
C SER A 89 -3.22 4.69 11.81
N HIS A 90 -4.16 5.49 11.34
CA HIS A 90 -4.07 6.95 11.39
C HIS A 90 -5.47 7.55 11.54
N VAL A 91 -5.51 8.82 11.91
CA VAL A 91 -6.76 9.58 12.09
C VAL A 91 -6.65 10.89 11.32
N HIS A 92 -7.77 11.34 10.76
CA HIS A 92 -7.87 12.66 10.16
C HIS A 92 -8.63 13.60 11.09
N GLY A 93 -8.11 14.82 11.27
CA GLY A 93 -8.86 15.90 11.89
C GLY A 93 -9.92 16.41 10.92
N LEU A 94 -11.17 16.45 11.35
CA LEU A 94 -12.24 17.08 10.60
C LEU A 94 -12.44 18.51 11.13
N GLU A 95 -12.15 19.51 10.31
CA GLU A 95 -12.46 20.91 10.65
C GLU A 95 -13.93 21.20 10.34
N ILE A 96 -14.69 21.61 11.35
CA ILE A 96 -16.12 21.93 11.25
C ILE A 96 -16.33 23.39 11.61
N TRP A 97 -16.92 24.15 10.68
CA TRP A 97 -17.22 25.57 10.84
C TRP A 97 -18.66 25.76 11.29
N THR A 98 -18.87 26.38 12.45
CA THR A 98 -20.20 26.77 12.93
C THR A 98 -20.25 28.28 13.19
N SER A 99 -20.36 29.09 12.13
CA SER A 99 -20.71 30.51 12.30
C SER A 99 -21.79 30.95 11.33
N ALA A 100 -22.79 31.67 11.86
CA ALA A 100 -23.96 32.12 11.11
C ALA A 100 -23.76 33.53 10.48
N SER A 101 -22.58 34.15 10.57
CA SER A 101 -22.42 35.55 10.15
C SER A 101 -20.96 36.00 9.96
N GLY A 102 -20.20 35.34 9.08
CA GLY A 102 -18.93 35.86 8.52
C GLY A 102 -17.80 36.19 9.51
N SER A 103 -17.96 35.89 10.79
CA SER A 103 -16.95 36.10 11.83
C SER A 103 -16.37 34.74 12.20
N ILE A 104 -15.05 34.60 12.03
CA ILE A 104 -14.32 33.39 12.40
C ILE A 104 -14.10 33.44 13.92
N PRO A 105 -14.74 32.60 14.74
CA PRO A 105 -14.37 32.49 16.13
C PRO A 105 -13.02 31.78 16.17
N THR A 106 -11.99 32.41 16.73
CA THR A 106 -10.70 31.76 17.05
C THR A 106 -10.82 30.81 18.26
N SER A 107 -12.02 30.28 18.52
CA SER A 107 -12.39 29.56 19.72
C SER A 107 -12.61 28.09 19.38
N THR A 108 -11.94 27.22 20.12
CA THR A 108 -12.07 25.75 20.08
C THR A 108 -13.27 25.25 20.88
N THR A 109 -14.13 26.15 21.35
CA THR A 109 -15.30 25.85 22.18
C THR A 109 -16.56 26.03 21.34
N VAL A 110 -17.38 24.98 21.25
CA VAL A 110 -18.63 25.06 20.48
C VAL A 110 -19.55 26.10 21.13
N PRO A 111 -20.03 27.12 20.40
CA PRO A 111 -20.82 28.18 21.02
C PRO A 111 -22.11 27.62 21.61
N SER A 112 -22.27 27.73 22.93
CA SER A 112 -23.56 27.53 23.58
C SER A 112 -24.43 28.74 23.26
N GLN A 113 -25.50 28.54 22.49
CA GLN A 113 -26.59 29.51 22.43
C GLN A 113 -27.66 29.10 23.44
N ASN A 114 -27.94 29.96 24.42
CA ASN A 114 -29.04 29.79 25.38
C ASN A 114 -29.04 28.44 26.11
N GLY A 115 -27.87 27.97 26.56
CA GLY A 115 -27.75 26.74 27.35
C GLY A 115 -27.91 25.44 26.54
N ARG A 116 -27.84 25.51 25.21
CA ARG A 116 -27.86 24.34 24.33
C ARG A 116 -26.46 24.10 23.78
N GLU A 117 -25.94 22.92 24.07
CA GLU A 117 -24.73 22.40 23.44
C GLU A 117 -25.05 22.11 21.97
N LEU A 118 -24.61 22.99 21.07
CA LEU A 118 -24.50 22.64 19.66
C LEU A 118 -23.26 21.78 19.56
N GLY A 119 -23.38 20.53 19.14
CA GLY A 119 -22.25 19.62 18.98
C GLY A 119 -22.38 18.86 17.67
N PRO A 120 -21.28 18.55 16.96
CA PRO A 120 -21.33 17.65 15.82
C PRO A 120 -21.84 16.27 16.27
N ALA A 121 -23.01 15.88 15.78
CA ALA A 121 -23.51 14.53 15.93
C ALA A 121 -22.93 13.67 14.79
N ALA A 122 -21.82 12.97 15.06
CA ALA A 122 -21.29 11.96 14.15
C ALA A 122 -22.02 10.63 14.38
N THR A 123 -22.93 10.27 13.48
CA THR A 123 -23.47 8.90 13.39
C THR A 123 -22.48 7.99 12.67
N ALA A 124 -22.52 6.68 12.92
CA ALA A 124 -21.62 5.71 12.31
C ALA A 124 -21.67 5.82 10.77
N GLY A 125 -20.51 6.07 10.15
CA GLY A 125 -20.37 6.33 8.72
C GLY A 125 -20.22 7.82 8.43
N ASP A 126 -18.97 8.25 8.21
CA ASP A 126 -18.49 9.46 7.55
C ASP A 126 -19.55 10.55 7.25
N GLY A 127 -19.89 11.36 8.25
CA GLY A 127 -20.75 12.53 8.06
C GLY A 127 -21.44 12.98 9.34
N GLY A 128 -20.89 14.03 9.97
CA GLY A 128 -21.56 14.69 11.10
C GLY A 128 -22.70 15.58 10.61
N VAL A 129 -23.90 15.42 11.17
CA VAL A 129 -25.02 16.36 10.95
C VAL A 129 -25.01 17.38 12.09
N ILE A 130 -24.83 18.67 11.79
CA ILE A 130 -25.05 19.74 12.77
C ILE A 130 -26.55 20.01 12.86
N ARG A 131 -27.20 19.59 13.95
CA ARG A 131 -28.60 19.94 14.22
C ARG A 131 -28.67 21.07 15.23
N SER A 132 -29.31 22.19 14.87
CA SER A 132 -29.82 23.13 15.88
C SER A 132 -31.07 22.52 16.49
N LEU A 133 -30.97 22.01 17.73
CA LEU A 133 -32.14 21.56 18.48
C LEU A 133 -32.88 22.78 19.02
N GLY A 134 -33.73 23.38 18.19
CA GLY A 134 -34.62 24.46 18.59
C GLY A 134 -35.55 24.02 19.72
N GLY A 135 -35.62 24.81 20.79
CA GLY A 135 -36.68 24.71 21.78
C GLY A 135 -38.04 25.06 21.17
N SER A 136 -39.09 24.52 21.78
CA SER A 136 -40.51 24.64 21.39
C SER A 136 -40.87 26.01 20.80
N GLY A 137 -41.14 26.05 19.49
CA GLY A 137 -41.49 27.27 18.76
C GLY A 137 -40.67 27.46 17.49
N GLY A 138 -41.15 26.84 16.41
CA GLY A 138 -40.69 26.94 15.02
C GLY A 138 -39.52 27.90 14.71
N THR A 139 -38.35 27.32 14.48
CA THR A 139 -37.42 27.80 13.46
C THR A 139 -37.10 26.63 12.54
N ASN A 140 -37.89 26.52 11.49
CA ASN A 140 -37.68 25.69 10.32
C ASN A 140 -36.52 26.26 9.46
N ASN A 141 -35.32 26.39 10.04
CA ASN A 141 -34.12 26.50 9.22
C ASN A 141 -33.66 25.09 8.87
N ASN A 142 -34.22 24.61 7.77
CA ASN A 142 -33.93 23.38 7.04
C ASN A 142 -32.49 23.33 6.48
N SER A 143 -31.57 24.13 7.01
CA SER A 143 -30.20 24.21 6.55
C SER A 143 -29.35 23.22 7.33
N ALA A 144 -29.61 21.92 7.12
CA ALA A 144 -28.61 20.92 7.41
C ALA A 144 -27.45 21.20 6.43
N THR A 145 -26.44 21.94 6.86
CA THR A 145 -25.17 22.00 6.15
C THR A 145 -24.50 20.66 6.37
N SER A 146 -24.73 19.72 5.45
CA SER A 146 -23.93 18.51 5.40
C SER A 146 -22.48 18.93 5.19
N VAL A 147 -21.61 18.60 6.14
CA VAL A 147 -20.19 18.54 5.86
C VAL A 147 -20.03 17.32 4.97
N THR A 148 -20.14 17.53 3.66
CA THR A 148 -19.70 16.52 2.71
C THR A 148 -18.20 16.47 2.90
N THR A 149 -17.70 15.48 3.63
CA THR A 149 -16.42 14.93 3.22
C THR A 149 -16.70 14.49 1.79
N GLN A 150 -16.15 15.21 0.80
CA GLN A 150 -15.83 14.49 -0.42
C GLN A 150 -15.07 13.28 0.12
N SER A 151 -15.63 12.10 -0.05
CA SER A 151 -14.84 10.90 -0.11
C SER A 151 -14.25 11.02 -1.51
N PRO A 152 -13.12 11.72 -1.74
CA PRO A 152 -12.41 11.44 -2.95
C PRO A 152 -12.15 9.94 -2.81
N THR A 153 -12.80 9.17 -3.67
CA THR A 153 -12.38 7.79 -3.87
C THR A 153 -10.96 7.95 -4.38
N PHE A 154 -9.99 7.96 -3.47
CA PHE A 154 -8.58 7.84 -3.81
C PHE A 154 -8.46 6.41 -4.31
N GLY A 155 -8.87 6.17 -5.55
CA GLY A 155 -8.85 4.84 -6.13
C GLY A 155 -7.43 4.33 -5.98
N ASN A 156 -7.21 3.31 -5.15
CA ASN A 156 -5.94 2.64 -4.96
C ASN A 156 -4.71 3.60 -4.99
N GLN A 157 -4.72 4.78 -4.35
CA GLN A 157 -3.68 5.81 -4.61
C GLN A 157 -3.01 6.36 -3.36
N GLU A 158 -3.44 5.97 -2.17
CA GLU A 158 -2.88 6.49 -0.92
C GLU A 158 -1.48 5.92 -0.60
N GLY A 159 -1.18 4.70 -1.06
CA GLY A 159 0.01 3.94 -0.63
C GLY A 159 0.90 3.37 -1.73
N TYR A 160 0.77 3.79 -2.98
CA TYR A 160 1.51 3.18 -4.10
C TYR A 160 2.80 3.93 -4.38
N PRO A 161 3.98 3.32 -4.12
CA PRO A 161 5.23 3.90 -4.61
C PRO A 161 5.19 3.94 -6.15
N ARG A 162 5.66 5.05 -6.73
CA ARG A 162 5.84 5.14 -8.19
C ARG A 162 6.79 4.01 -8.63
N ASN A 163 6.34 3.17 -9.55
CA ASN A 163 7.09 2.02 -10.03
C ASN A 163 6.91 1.81 -11.54
N VAL A 164 7.80 1.02 -12.14
CA VAL A 164 7.74 0.57 -13.54
C VAL A 164 7.82 -0.94 -13.55
N ALA A 165 6.90 -1.61 -14.25
CA ALA A 165 6.81 -3.05 -14.26
C ALA A 165 7.92 -3.69 -15.11
N PHE A 166 8.69 -4.57 -14.48
CA PHE A 166 9.65 -5.48 -15.11
C PHE A 166 9.25 -6.92 -14.74
N ASN A 167 9.62 -7.89 -15.57
CA ASN A 167 9.58 -9.29 -15.14
C ASN A 167 10.67 -9.54 -14.10
N TYR A 168 10.41 -10.38 -13.10
CA TYR A 168 11.49 -11.01 -12.34
C TYR A 168 11.85 -12.35 -12.96
N ILE A 169 13.14 -12.56 -13.20
CA ILE A 169 13.69 -13.81 -13.76
C ILE A 169 14.85 -14.31 -12.91
N VAL A 170 15.02 -15.64 -12.86
CA VAL A 170 16.18 -16.28 -12.23
C VAL A 170 16.96 -17.09 -13.27
N ARG A 171 18.27 -17.17 -13.07
CA ARG A 171 19.13 -18.06 -13.85
C ARG A 171 18.79 -19.50 -13.51
N ALA A 172 18.64 -20.36 -14.50
CA ALA A 172 18.24 -21.75 -14.30
C ALA A 172 19.42 -22.68 -13.94
N ALA A 173 20.63 -22.37 -14.42
CA ALA A 173 21.87 -23.12 -14.16
C ALA A 173 23.09 -22.19 -14.14
#